data_AF-A0A956DUJ4-F1
#
_entry.id   AF-A0A956DUJ4-F1
#
_cell.length_a   1.000
_cell.length_b   1.000
_cell.length_c   1.000
_cell.angle_alpha   90.00
_cell.angle_beta   90.00
_cell.angle_gamma   90.00
#
_symmetry.space_group_name_H-M   'P 1'
#
loop_
_entity.id
_entity.type
_entity.pdbx_description
1 polymer ?
#
loop_
_entity_poly.entity_id
_entity_poly.type
_entity_poly.pdbx_seq_one_letter_code
_entity_poly.pdbx_strand_id
1 'polypeptide(L)'
;MKFLVGVALVAAGCGGRAVIDDGPSGAPSPLASRGIFTFSSIVFNGQQWLIGLDDLEGTGYTTDNVDGALHGACDPVFDAQGRLLFAEGVAEASRLVRYDLETGRVEPFEVGDAPAGLLASIEAVALDAQGRIYGVDSAAHQVFRIDDLDGSGFVALGSGPGSGTFELDTPVDVAVGADGKIVISDPGNARVVQVDDMSGAGWTVYDLDGEPFDPWGVAVDVSGAIYVVDFDAFALYRFDPSNEARDRVGLPGQPQHAALGADGRIYVSFLNGSHALGVMDGFAAATLTTYTGPDDEPFINPCGIAVR
;
A
#
# COMPACT_ATOMS: atom_id res chain seq x y z
N MET A 1 3.21 -32.88 -21.13
CA MET A 1 2.58 -31.57 -21.36
C MET A 1 2.08 -31.04 -20.03
N LYS A 2 2.86 -30.13 -19.44
CA LYS A 2 2.61 -29.15 -18.37
C LYS A 2 3.95 -28.90 -17.69
N PHE A 3 4.59 -27.79 -18.06
CA PHE A 3 5.78 -27.25 -17.38
C PHE A 3 5.28 -26.51 -16.13
N LEU A 4 5.80 -26.85 -14.95
CA LEU A 4 5.85 -25.92 -13.81
C LEU A 4 7.32 -25.52 -13.66
N VAL A 5 7.62 -24.28 -14.02
CA VAL A 5 8.90 -23.65 -13.68
C VAL A 5 8.68 -22.99 -12.32
N GLY A 6 9.03 -23.70 -11.24
CA GLY A 6 9.15 -23.11 -9.92
C GLY A 6 10.57 -22.57 -9.77
N VAL A 7 10.70 -21.27 -9.57
CA VAL A 7 11.99 -20.64 -9.25
C VAL A 7 12.33 -20.96 -7.79
N ALA A 8 13.56 -21.41 -7.57
CA ALA A 8 14.08 -21.90 -6.31
C ALA A 8 14.74 -20.78 -5.50
N LEU A 9 14.48 -20.74 -4.20
CA LEU A 9 15.20 -19.91 -3.22
C LEU A 9 16.64 -20.44 -3.06
N VAL A 10 17.67 -19.60 -3.22
CA VAL A 10 19.05 -19.94 -2.83
C VAL A 10 19.38 -19.14 -1.57
N ALA A 11 19.65 -19.86 -0.48
CA ALA A 11 20.19 -19.29 0.76
C ALA A 11 21.64 -18.84 0.54
N ALA A 12 21.93 -17.56 0.74
CA ALA A 12 23.29 -17.05 0.89
C ALA A 12 23.51 -16.65 2.35
N GLY A 13 24.45 -17.32 3.01
CA GLY A 13 24.64 -17.28 4.45
C GLY A 13 25.25 -15.99 5.00
N CYS A 14 25.10 -15.87 6.32
CA CYS A 14 25.77 -14.95 7.25
C CYS A 14 25.61 -13.45 6.95
N GLY A 15 24.57 -12.85 7.52
CA GLY A 15 24.31 -11.39 7.55
C GLY A 15 23.22 -10.93 6.57
N GLY A 16 22.15 -11.71 6.43
CA GLY A 16 21.23 -11.72 5.30
C GLY A 16 20.46 -10.42 5.04
N ARG A 17 20.89 -9.70 4.00
CA ARG A 17 20.04 -8.83 3.18
C ARG A 17 19.26 -9.69 2.20
N ALA A 18 17.94 -9.56 2.13
CA ALA A 18 17.17 -10.15 1.03
C ALA A 18 17.50 -9.38 -0.27
N VAL A 19 18.23 -10.04 -1.17
CA VAL A 19 18.57 -9.52 -2.50
C VAL A 19 17.70 -10.26 -3.51
N ILE A 20 17.09 -9.52 -4.43
CA ILE A 20 16.46 -10.08 -5.63
C ILE A 20 17.57 -10.77 -6.46
N ASP A 21 17.58 -12.10 -6.50
CA ASP A 21 18.47 -12.90 -7.36
C ASP A 21 17.66 -13.53 -8.50
N ASP A 22 17.58 -12.82 -9.63
CA ASP A 22 16.92 -13.29 -10.85
C ASP A 22 17.96 -13.80 -11.86
N GLY A 23 18.45 -15.02 -11.65
CA GLY A 23 19.05 -15.84 -12.71
C GLY A 23 20.42 -16.46 -12.44
N PRO A 24 20.87 -17.40 -13.30
CA PRO A 24 22.00 -18.32 -13.04
C PRO A 24 23.40 -17.68 -13.01
N SER A 25 23.52 -16.35 -13.05
CA SER A 25 24.79 -15.65 -13.24
C SER A 25 25.36 -14.94 -12.00
N GLY A 26 24.67 -14.93 -10.85
CA GLY A 26 25.26 -14.53 -9.56
C GLY A 26 25.90 -13.13 -9.53
N ALA A 27 25.43 -12.20 -10.38
CA ALA A 27 25.93 -10.83 -10.41
C ALA A 27 24.89 -9.92 -9.74
N PRO A 28 25.26 -9.12 -8.72
CA PRO A 28 24.33 -8.23 -8.04
C PRO A 28 23.78 -7.16 -9.00
N SER A 29 22.50 -6.82 -8.84
CA SER A 29 21.84 -5.78 -9.63
C SER A 29 22.45 -4.39 -9.35
N PRO A 30 22.35 -3.44 -10.30
CA PRO A 30 22.85 -2.06 -10.11
C PRO A 30 22.23 -1.33 -8.89
N LEU A 31 21.09 -1.78 -8.38
CA LEU A 31 20.43 -1.21 -7.19
C LEU A 31 21.14 -1.56 -5.87
N ALA A 32 21.89 -2.67 -5.80
CA ALA A 32 22.73 -2.99 -4.64
C ALA A 32 23.80 -1.92 -4.38
N SER A 33 24.11 -1.08 -5.37
CA SER A 33 25.08 0.02 -5.26
C SER A 33 24.48 1.37 -4.83
N ARG A 34 23.15 1.48 -4.70
CA ARG A 34 22.45 2.73 -4.32
C ARG A 34 21.56 2.65 -3.07
N GLY A 35 21.44 1.48 -2.45
CA GLY A 35 21.11 1.34 -1.02
C GLY A 35 19.88 2.06 -0.48
N ILE A 36 18.68 1.86 -1.05
CA ILE A 36 17.45 2.40 -0.46
C ILE A 36 16.30 1.39 -0.23
N PHE A 37 16.22 0.20 -0.84
CA PHE A 37 15.23 -0.82 -0.39
C PHE A 37 15.66 -2.27 -0.63
N THR A 38 15.18 -3.17 0.24
CA THR A 38 15.18 -4.63 0.04
C THR A 38 13.73 -5.08 -0.15
N PHE A 39 13.43 -5.86 -1.19
CA PHE A 39 12.16 -6.55 -1.30
C PHE A 39 12.36 -7.98 -0.83
N SER A 40 11.50 -8.48 0.05
CA SER A 40 11.40 -9.92 0.28
C SER A 40 10.25 -10.47 -0.53
N SER A 41 10.54 -11.51 -1.32
CA SER A 41 9.50 -12.30 -1.95
C SER A 41 9.26 -13.58 -1.16
N ILE A 42 8.00 -13.96 -1.01
CA ILE A 42 7.60 -15.26 -0.49
C ILE A 42 6.83 -15.95 -1.60
N VAL A 43 7.01 -17.26 -1.75
CA VAL A 43 6.11 -18.09 -2.55
C VAL A 43 5.31 -18.96 -1.58
N PHE A 44 4.01 -18.70 -1.48
CA PHE A 44 3.10 -19.50 -0.64
C PHE A 44 1.94 -20.03 -1.49
N ASN A 45 1.71 -21.34 -1.46
CA ASN A 45 0.66 -22.05 -2.22
C ASN A 45 0.59 -21.77 -3.73
N GLY A 46 1.73 -21.40 -4.36
CA GLY A 46 1.79 -21.12 -5.80
C GLY A 46 1.45 -19.68 -6.19
N GLN A 47 1.25 -18.79 -5.22
CA GLN A 47 1.21 -17.35 -5.43
C GLN A 47 2.52 -16.70 -4.98
N GLN A 48 2.96 -15.68 -5.75
CA GLN A 48 4.16 -14.90 -5.48
C GLN A 48 3.76 -13.63 -4.76
N TRP A 49 4.45 -13.35 -3.66
CA TRP A 49 4.19 -12.22 -2.78
C TRP A 49 5.34 -11.25 -2.85
N LEU A 50 5.04 -9.96 -2.81
CA LEU A 50 6.01 -8.89 -2.66
C LEU A 50 5.66 -8.12 -1.39
N ILE A 51 6.61 -8.07 -0.47
CA ILE A 51 6.52 -7.24 0.72
C ILE A 51 7.50 -6.09 0.52
N GLY A 52 6.99 -4.86 0.56
CA GLY A 52 7.83 -3.68 0.71
C GLY A 52 8.45 -3.71 2.11
N LEU A 53 9.78 -3.68 2.20
CA LEU A 53 10.48 -3.60 3.48
C LEU A 53 11.09 -2.20 3.58
N ASP A 54 10.68 -1.43 4.59
CA ASP A 54 11.30 -0.14 4.88
C ASP A 54 12.66 -0.36 5.58
N ASP A 55 13.75 0.04 4.92
CA ASP A 55 15.11 -0.04 5.49
C ASP A 55 15.38 1.21 6.35
N LEU A 56 14.69 1.32 7.49
CA LEU A 56 14.90 2.41 8.46
C LEU A 56 16.19 2.25 9.29
N GLU A 57 16.97 1.17 9.13
CA GLU A 57 18.20 0.99 9.90
C GLU A 57 19.33 1.92 9.41
N GLY A 58 19.45 3.08 10.07
CA GLY A 58 20.62 3.98 9.94
C GLY A 58 20.28 5.43 9.61
N THR A 59 19.00 5.76 9.42
CA THR A 59 18.55 7.12 9.06
C THR A 59 18.27 8.01 10.28
N GLY A 60 18.21 7.44 11.49
CA GLY A 60 18.00 8.19 12.73
C GLY A 60 16.56 8.65 12.96
N TYR A 61 15.60 8.17 12.17
CA TYR A 61 14.17 8.41 12.40
C TYR A 61 13.65 7.48 13.50
N THR A 62 13.17 8.07 14.58
CA THR A 62 12.47 7.37 15.65
C THR A 62 11.00 7.25 15.30
N THR A 63 10.40 6.09 15.60
CA THR A 63 8.98 5.72 15.45
C THR A 63 7.99 6.57 16.28
N ASP A 64 8.41 7.75 16.73
CA ASP A 64 7.61 8.69 17.51
C ASP A 64 7.15 9.85 16.60
N ASN A 65 6.39 9.56 15.55
CA ASN A 65 5.80 10.60 14.73
C ASN A 65 4.32 10.76 15.09
N VAL A 66 4.10 11.54 16.15
CA VAL A 66 2.81 11.99 16.67
C VAL A 66 2.10 13.00 15.73
N ASP A 67 2.65 13.24 14.53
CA ASP A 67 2.25 14.32 13.62
C ASP A 67 2.04 13.86 12.16
N GLY A 68 1.73 12.58 11.91
CA GLY A 68 1.25 12.13 10.59
C GLY A 68 2.22 12.31 9.41
N ALA A 69 3.53 12.27 9.64
CA ALA A 69 4.53 12.50 8.60
C ALA A 69 5.60 11.39 8.54
N LEU A 70 5.90 10.96 7.31
CA LEU A 70 7.06 10.19 6.84
C LEU A 70 6.99 8.66 7.01
N HIS A 71 6.16 7.99 6.20
CA HIS A 71 6.38 6.59 5.85
C HIS A 71 7.15 6.54 4.53
N GLY A 72 8.27 5.82 4.50
CA GLY A 72 9.07 5.68 3.29
C GLY A 72 8.35 4.82 2.27
N ALA A 73 7.53 5.40 1.39
CA ALA A 73 7.22 4.86 0.06
C ALA A 73 6.88 3.34 0.06
N CYS A 74 5.68 3.02 0.54
CA CYS A 74 5.45 1.74 1.19
C CYS A 74 4.32 0.88 0.62
N ASP A 75 3.49 1.42 -0.29
CA ASP A 75 2.31 0.72 -0.80
C ASP A 75 2.46 0.27 -2.26
N PRO A 76 2.80 -1.01 -2.50
CA PRO A 76 2.89 -1.53 -3.86
C PRO A 76 1.53 -1.99 -4.40
N VAL A 77 1.37 -1.88 -5.72
CA VAL A 77 0.21 -2.35 -6.48
C VAL A 77 0.66 -3.04 -7.77
N PHE A 78 -0.07 -4.08 -8.20
CA PHE A 78 0.17 -4.73 -9.49
C PHE A 78 -0.59 -4.05 -10.63
N ASP A 79 0.10 -3.80 -11.74
CA ASP A 79 -0.56 -3.46 -12.99
C ASP A 79 -1.12 -4.68 -13.72
N ALA A 80 -1.89 -4.44 -14.79
CA ALA A 80 -2.50 -5.50 -15.59
C ALA A 80 -1.49 -6.43 -16.29
N GLN A 81 -0.22 -6.03 -16.39
CA GLN A 81 0.87 -6.85 -16.91
C GLN A 81 1.59 -7.62 -15.79
N GLY A 82 1.17 -7.45 -14.53
CA GLY A 82 1.78 -8.08 -13.37
C GLY A 82 3.10 -7.44 -12.94
N ARG A 83 3.37 -6.21 -13.36
CA ARG A 83 4.50 -5.40 -12.90
C ARG A 83 4.08 -4.64 -11.64
N LEU A 84 5.05 -4.38 -10.77
CA LEU A 84 4.82 -3.65 -9.52
C LEU A 84 4.87 -2.15 -9.80
N LEU A 85 3.96 -1.38 -9.24
CA LEU A 85 4.01 0.06 -9.13
C LEU A 85 4.02 0.41 -7.65
N PHE A 86 4.91 1.32 -7.24
CA PHE A 86 5.01 1.78 -5.86
C PHE A 86 5.53 3.21 -5.83
N ALA A 87 5.26 3.94 -4.75
CA ALA A 87 5.94 5.18 -4.45
C ALA A 87 7.37 4.86 -3.94
N GLU A 88 8.36 5.66 -4.31
CA GLU A 88 9.74 5.61 -3.80
C GLU A 88 10.18 7.02 -3.36
N GLY A 89 10.68 7.18 -2.14
CA GLY A 89 11.32 8.42 -1.69
C GLY A 89 10.92 8.82 -0.27
N VAL A 90 11.54 9.89 0.23
CA VAL A 90 11.28 10.47 1.55
C VAL A 90 11.03 11.96 1.39
N ALA A 91 9.94 12.46 1.97
CA ALA A 91 9.54 13.87 1.87
C ALA A 91 9.55 14.36 0.40
N GLU A 92 9.95 15.61 0.14
CA GLU A 92 9.85 16.31 -1.15
C GLU A 92 10.65 15.70 -2.33
N ALA A 93 11.13 14.47 -2.18
CA ALA A 93 11.81 13.67 -3.20
C ALA A 93 11.08 12.36 -3.54
N SER A 94 9.78 12.23 -3.20
CA SER A 94 8.98 11.07 -3.62
C SER A 94 8.75 11.03 -5.13
N ARG A 95 8.83 9.83 -5.70
CA ARG A 95 8.56 9.50 -7.10
C ARG A 95 7.74 8.23 -7.21
N LEU A 96 7.20 7.96 -8.39
CA LEU A 96 6.57 6.67 -8.69
C LEU A 96 7.54 5.78 -9.45
N VAL A 97 7.54 4.49 -9.14
CA VAL A 97 8.43 3.50 -9.75
C VAL A 97 7.64 2.30 -10.20
N ARG A 98 7.80 1.94 -11.49
CA ARG A 98 7.33 0.67 -12.01
C ARG A 98 8.47 -0.31 -12.15
N TYR A 99 8.28 -1.52 -11.63
CA TYR A 99 9.25 -2.60 -11.64
C TYR A 99 8.67 -3.85 -12.30
N ASP A 100 9.35 -4.30 -13.35
CA ASP A 100 9.03 -5.53 -14.06
C ASP A 100 9.76 -6.71 -13.42
N LEU A 101 9.00 -7.59 -12.78
CA LEU A 101 9.53 -8.76 -12.06
C LEU A 101 10.14 -9.82 -12.97
N GLU A 102 9.75 -9.89 -14.24
CA GLU A 102 10.24 -10.92 -15.15
C GLU A 102 11.58 -10.53 -15.77
N THR A 103 11.77 -9.23 -16.01
CA THR A 103 12.94 -8.68 -16.71
C THR A 103 13.90 -7.94 -15.78
N GLY A 104 13.48 -7.64 -14.55
CA GLY A 104 14.20 -6.80 -13.60
C GLY A 104 14.28 -5.33 -14.04
N ARG A 105 13.48 -4.91 -15.02
CA ARG A 105 13.50 -3.55 -15.56
C ARG A 105 12.79 -2.58 -14.63
N VAL A 106 13.45 -1.46 -14.35
CA VAL A 106 12.89 -0.32 -13.60
C VAL A 106 12.52 0.78 -14.58
N GLU A 107 11.32 1.31 -14.45
CA GLU A 107 10.82 2.48 -15.16
C GLU A 107 10.44 3.54 -14.12
N PRO A 108 11.34 4.50 -13.84
CA PRO A 108 11.05 5.58 -12.92
C PRO A 108 10.15 6.62 -13.60
N PHE A 109 9.21 7.15 -12.84
CA PHE A 109 8.53 8.40 -13.17
C PHE A 109 9.32 9.56 -12.59
N GLU A 110 10.02 10.30 -13.46
CA GLU A 110 10.63 11.58 -13.14
C GLU A 110 9.72 12.65 -13.75
N VAL A 111 9.05 13.43 -12.90
CA VAL A 111 8.01 14.37 -13.33
C VAL A 111 8.56 15.42 -14.30
N GLY A 112 8.16 15.34 -15.57
CA GLY A 112 8.42 16.40 -16.55
C GLY A 112 7.39 17.53 -16.52
N ASP A 113 6.13 17.23 -16.17
CA ASP A 113 4.97 18.12 -16.40
C ASP A 113 3.96 18.23 -15.24
N ALA A 114 4.10 17.47 -14.14
CA ALA A 114 3.23 17.71 -12.98
C ALA A 114 3.60 19.06 -12.33
N PRO A 115 2.62 19.81 -11.76
CA PRO A 115 2.90 21.07 -11.10
C PRO A 115 4.03 20.91 -10.08
N ALA A 116 4.97 21.85 -10.05
CA ALA A 116 6.08 21.81 -9.11
C ALA A 116 5.55 21.75 -7.66
N GLY A 117 6.05 20.78 -6.88
CA GLY A 117 5.68 20.59 -5.47
C GLY A 117 4.49 19.65 -5.21
N LEU A 118 4.02 18.90 -6.22
CA LEU A 118 2.81 18.06 -6.13
C LEU A 118 3.10 16.56 -5.93
N LEU A 119 4.37 16.17 -5.77
CA LEU A 119 4.75 14.83 -5.29
C LEU A 119 5.62 15.01 -4.05
N ALA A 120 5.14 15.83 -3.13
CA ALA A 120 5.91 16.27 -1.98
C ALA A 120 5.99 15.20 -0.89
N SER A 121 4.98 14.34 -0.75
CA SER A 121 5.09 13.11 0.06
C SER A 121 4.08 12.09 -0.44
N ILE A 122 4.48 11.28 -1.43
CA ILE A 122 3.63 10.19 -1.91
C ILE A 122 3.67 9.04 -0.90
N GLU A 123 2.55 8.76 -0.24
CA GLU A 123 2.44 7.68 0.76
C GLU A 123 1.97 6.36 0.12
N ALA A 124 0.95 6.45 -0.75
CA ALA A 124 0.27 5.29 -1.31
C ALA A 124 -0.13 5.47 -2.78
N VAL A 125 -0.36 4.34 -3.45
CA VAL A 125 -0.80 4.30 -4.85
C VAL A 125 -1.82 3.20 -5.12
N ALA A 126 -2.78 3.52 -5.99
CA ALA A 126 -3.74 2.55 -6.52
C ALA A 126 -3.87 2.66 -8.04
N LEU A 127 -4.40 1.60 -8.64
CA LEU A 127 -4.74 1.55 -10.06
C LEU A 127 -6.22 1.29 -10.25
N ASP A 128 -6.81 1.92 -11.26
CA ASP A 128 -8.13 1.52 -11.76
C ASP A 128 -8.05 0.49 -12.89
N ALA A 129 -9.20 0.01 -13.35
CA ALA A 129 -9.30 -0.97 -14.41
C ALA A 129 -8.78 -0.49 -15.78
N GLN A 130 -8.54 0.82 -15.96
CA GLN A 130 -7.92 1.39 -17.16
C GLN A 130 -6.40 1.54 -17.01
N GLY A 131 -5.86 1.26 -15.82
CA GLY A 131 -4.44 1.44 -15.50
C GLY A 131 -4.08 2.89 -15.17
N ARG A 132 -5.07 3.76 -14.92
CA ARG A 132 -4.80 5.11 -14.41
C ARG A 132 -4.33 5.00 -12.97
N ILE A 133 -3.38 5.85 -12.61
CA ILE A 133 -2.68 5.82 -11.33
C ILE A 133 -3.29 6.86 -10.42
N TYR A 134 -3.70 6.44 -9.24
CA TYR A 134 -4.13 7.29 -8.14
C TYR A 134 -3.05 7.26 -7.08
N GLY A 135 -2.81 8.38 -6.43
CA GLY A 135 -1.87 8.43 -5.32
C GLY A 135 -2.25 9.50 -4.31
N VAL A 136 -1.74 9.34 -3.11
CA VAL A 136 -1.95 10.30 -2.01
C VAL A 136 -0.70 11.14 -1.85
N ASP A 137 -0.85 12.47 -1.86
CA ASP A 137 0.20 13.39 -1.42
C ASP A 137 -0.21 13.95 -0.05
N SER A 138 0.35 13.36 1.00
CA SER A 138 -0.02 13.65 2.40
C SER A 138 0.35 15.09 2.78
N ALA A 139 1.54 15.55 2.36
CA ALA A 139 2.05 16.89 2.61
C ALA A 139 1.21 17.96 1.89
N ALA A 140 0.63 17.62 0.75
CA ALA A 140 -0.26 18.51 0.01
C ALA A 140 -1.75 18.31 0.35
N HIS A 141 -2.10 17.42 1.29
CA HIS A 141 -3.48 17.19 1.75
C HIS A 141 -4.43 16.83 0.60
N GLN A 142 -3.98 15.96 -0.31
CA GLN A 142 -4.72 15.67 -1.54
C GLN A 142 -4.50 14.24 -2.05
N VAL A 143 -5.42 13.83 -2.90
CA VAL A 143 -5.27 12.67 -3.80
C VAL A 143 -5.09 13.20 -5.20
N PHE A 144 -4.21 12.58 -5.98
CA PHE A 144 -4.02 12.87 -7.40
C PHE A 144 -4.36 11.65 -8.25
N ARG A 145 -4.63 11.91 -9.53
CA ARG A 145 -4.72 10.89 -10.58
C ARG A 145 -3.92 11.33 -11.80
N ILE A 146 -3.17 10.41 -12.39
CA ILE A 146 -2.53 10.51 -13.70
C ILE A 146 -2.92 9.32 -14.57
N ASP A 147 -2.95 9.49 -15.89
CA ASP A 147 -3.33 8.43 -16.83
C ASP A 147 -2.19 7.42 -17.06
N ASP A 148 -0.94 7.87 -16.93
CA ASP A 148 0.26 7.06 -17.09
C ASP A 148 1.48 7.68 -16.37
N LEU A 149 2.61 6.95 -16.41
CA LEU A 149 3.91 7.41 -15.89
C LEU A 149 4.58 8.45 -16.81
N ASP A 150 3.89 9.02 -17.79
CA ASP A 150 4.35 10.25 -18.45
C ASP A 150 3.70 11.49 -17.79
N GLY A 151 2.84 11.29 -16.78
CA GLY A 151 2.17 12.36 -16.03
C GLY A 151 0.96 12.95 -16.76
N SER A 152 0.52 12.33 -17.85
CA SER A 152 -0.64 12.78 -18.61
C SER A 152 -1.93 12.68 -17.77
N GLY A 153 -2.94 13.49 -18.10
CA GLY A 153 -4.25 13.40 -17.45
C GLY A 153 -4.30 13.80 -15.97
N PHE A 154 -3.28 14.52 -15.50
CA PHE A 154 -3.17 14.98 -14.12
C PHE A 154 -4.42 15.72 -13.62
N VAL A 155 -4.94 15.26 -12.48
CA VAL A 155 -6.02 15.90 -11.71
C VAL A 155 -5.80 15.66 -10.23
N ALA A 156 -6.21 16.61 -9.38
CA ALA A 156 -6.13 16.49 -7.93
C ALA A 156 -7.48 16.75 -7.27
N LEU A 157 -7.69 16.12 -6.11
CA LEU A 157 -8.82 16.27 -5.22
C LEU A 157 -8.30 16.49 -3.79
N GLY A 158 -8.77 17.56 -3.15
CA GLY A 158 -8.24 18.04 -1.87
C GLY A 158 -7.94 19.52 -1.98
N SER A 159 -8.61 20.34 -1.18
CA SER A 159 -8.50 21.81 -1.19
C SER A 159 -7.57 22.35 -0.10
N GLY A 160 -6.96 21.44 0.67
CA GLY A 160 -6.09 21.73 1.80
C GLY A 160 -6.57 21.06 3.10
N PRO A 161 -5.84 21.30 4.21
CA PRO A 161 -6.17 20.78 5.52
C PRO A 161 -7.53 21.29 6.01
N GLY A 162 -8.35 20.39 6.52
CA GLY A 162 -9.66 20.69 7.09
C GLY A 162 -10.59 19.50 7.05
N SER A 163 -11.76 19.64 7.66
CA SER A 163 -12.76 18.57 7.80
C SER A 163 -14.01 18.80 6.93
N GLY A 164 -14.06 19.89 6.17
CA GLY A 164 -15.15 20.19 5.23
C GLY A 164 -15.20 19.24 4.04
N THR A 165 -16.22 19.43 3.20
CA THR A 165 -16.30 18.77 1.89
C THR A 165 -15.13 19.25 1.01
N PHE A 166 -14.43 18.32 0.35
CA PHE A 166 -13.22 18.58 -0.43
C PHE A 166 -11.99 19.00 0.38
N GLU A 167 -12.06 19.03 1.70
CA GLU A 167 -10.89 19.22 2.58
C GLU A 167 -10.44 17.85 3.08
N LEU A 168 -9.13 17.61 3.13
CA LEU A 168 -8.51 16.39 3.63
C LEU A 168 -7.40 16.80 4.60
N ASP A 169 -7.13 16.01 5.63
CA ASP A 169 -6.09 16.30 6.61
C ASP A 169 -5.16 15.09 6.75
N THR A 170 -3.93 15.24 6.22
CA THR A 170 -2.91 14.19 6.12
C THR A 170 -3.49 12.85 5.64
N PRO A 171 -4.11 12.78 4.44
CA PRO A 171 -4.56 11.51 3.90
C PRO A 171 -3.36 10.57 3.74
N VAL A 172 -3.57 9.26 3.93
CA VAL A 172 -2.46 8.28 3.93
C VAL A 172 -2.62 7.17 2.90
N ASP A 173 -3.84 6.81 2.52
CA ASP A 173 -4.08 5.74 1.55
C ASP A 173 -5.28 6.03 0.61
N VAL A 174 -5.26 5.42 -0.57
CA VAL A 174 -6.29 5.50 -1.59
C VAL A 174 -6.54 4.14 -2.23
N ALA A 175 -7.82 3.79 -2.39
CA ALA A 175 -8.25 2.62 -3.15
C ALA A 175 -9.29 3.00 -4.20
N VAL A 176 -9.34 2.23 -5.30
CA VAL A 176 -10.33 2.42 -6.37
C VAL A 176 -11.17 1.16 -6.54
N GLY A 177 -12.48 1.29 -6.38
CA GLY A 177 -13.45 0.21 -6.58
C GLY A 177 -13.62 -0.15 -8.05
N ALA A 178 -14.16 -1.35 -8.31
CA ALA A 178 -14.44 -1.81 -9.67
C ALA A 178 -15.49 -0.96 -10.42
N ASP A 179 -16.30 -0.20 -9.69
CA ASP A 179 -17.26 0.78 -10.22
C ASP A 179 -16.64 2.16 -10.50
N GLY A 180 -15.33 2.33 -10.21
CA GLY A 180 -14.58 3.56 -10.41
C GLY A 180 -14.63 4.53 -9.23
N LYS A 181 -15.35 4.20 -8.15
CA LYS A 181 -15.38 5.02 -6.94
C LYS A 181 -14.02 5.01 -6.25
N ILE A 182 -13.67 6.14 -5.67
CA ILE A 182 -12.39 6.36 -5.01
C ILE A 182 -12.65 6.41 -3.51
N VAL A 183 -11.85 5.68 -2.74
CA VAL A 183 -11.91 5.64 -1.28
C VAL A 183 -10.57 6.13 -0.74
N ILE A 184 -10.62 7.02 0.25
CA ILE A 184 -9.48 7.76 0.76
C ILE A 184 -9.49 7.63 2.29
N SER A 185 -8.39 7.19 2.90
CA SER A 185 -8.22 7.34 4.35
C SER A 185 -7.72 8.73 4.68
N ASP A 186 -8.37 9.33 5.67
CA ASP A 186 -8.16 10.72 6.09
C ASP A 186 -8.00 10.76 7.62
N PRO A 187 -6.90 10.19 8.15
CA PRO A 187 -6.71 9.97 9.58
C PRO A 187 -6.61 11.27 10.38
N GLY A 188 -6.11 12.37 9.80
CA GLY A 188 -6.12 13.68 10.46
C GLY A 188 -7.54 14.15 10.81
N ASN A 189 -8.55 13.65 10.09
CA ASN A 189 -9.96 13.87 10.36
C ASN A 189 -10.69 12.65 10.97
N ALA A 190 -9.96 11.60 11.37
CA ALA A 190 -10.51 10.36 11.92
C ALA A 190 -11.65 9.76 11.07
N ARG A 191 -11.46 9.73 9.74
CA ARG A 191 -12.50 9.27 8.80
C ARG A 191 -11.95 8.61 7.54
N VAL A 192 -12.84 7.97 6.81
CA VAL A 192 -12.66 7.53 5.43
C VAL A 192 -13.66 8.26 4.54
N VAL A 193 -13.20 8.71 3.37
CA VAL A 193 -14.01 9.42 2.39
C VAL A 193 -14.18 8.55 1.14
N GLN A 194 -15.40 8.43 0.63
CA GLN A 194 -15.67 7.88 -0.71
C GLN A 194 -16.19 8.98 -1.63
N VAL A 195 -15.72 8.98 -2.88
CA VAL A 195 -16.22 9.85 -3.96
C VAL A 195 -16.46 9.02 -5.23
N ASP A 196 -17.37 9.50 -6.08
CA ASP A 196 -17.72 8.87 -7.35
C ASP A 196 -16.61 9.04 -8.41
N ASP A 197 -15.87 10.15 -8.37
CA ASP A 197 -14.77 10.45 -9.27
C ASP A 197 -13.86 11.57 -8.73
N MET A 198 -12.82 11.93 -9.49
CA MET A 198 -11.87 13.00 -9.14
C MET A 198 -12.47 14.41 -9.11
N SER A 199 -13.74 14.62 -9.47
CA SER A 199 -14.44 15.89 -9.19
C SER A 199 -14.90 16.00 -7.73
N GLY A 200 -14.83 14.89 -6.98
CA GLY A 200 -15.32 14.75 -5.62
C GLY A 200 -16.85 14.68 -5.51
N ALA A 201 -17.53 14.41 -6.63
CA ALA A 201 -18.95 14.06 -6.62
C ALA A 201 -19.20 12.86 -5.68
N GLY A 202 -20.36 12.80 -5.03
CA GLY A 202 -20.70 11.68 -4.15
C GLY A 202 -19.93 11.63 -2.83
N TRP A 203 -19.32 12.73 -2.38
CA TRP A 203 -18.56 12.84 -1.11
C TRP A 203 -19.32 12.26 0.09
N THR A 204 -18.94 11.04 0.47
CA THR A 204 -19.56 10.25 1.54
C THR A 204 -18.50 9.98 2.61
N VAL A 205 -18.86 10.22 3.87
CA VAL A 205 -17.95 10.04 5.02
C VAL A 205 -18.32 8.77 5.78
N TYR A 206 -17.32 7.96 6.07
CA TYR A 206 -17.38 6.82 6.97
C TYR A 206 -16.49 7.10 8.17
N ASP A 207 -17.08 7.21 9.35
CA ASP A 207 -16.37 7.42 10.62
C ASP A 207 -16.83 6.38 11.64
N LEU A 208 -16.47 6.56 12.92
CA LEU A 208 -16.95 5.76 14.04
C LEU A 208 -17.89 6.54 14.99
N ASP A 209 -18.69 7.48 14.45
CA ASP A 209 -19.69 8.24 15.21
C ASP A 209 -19.14 9.00 16.43
N GLY A 210 -17.91 9.51 16.32
CA GLY A 210 -17.21 10.24 17.37
C GLY A 210 -16.35 9.38 18.30
N GLU A 211 -16.31 8.06 18.09
CA GLU A 211 -15.31 7.19 18.71
C GLU A 211 -13.93 7.37 18.05
N PRO A 212 -12.83 7.07 18.77
CA PRO A 212 -11.49 7.09 18.19
C PRO A 212 -11.40 6.19 16.96
N PHE A 213 -10.84 6.74 15.87
CA PHE A 213 -10.62 6.03 14.62
C PHE A 213 -9.33 6.53 13.98
N ASP A 214 -8.37 5.65 13.76
CA ASP A 214 -7.12 5.97 13.06
C ASP A 214 -7.01 5.15 11.75
N PRO A 215 -7.76 5.55 10.70
CA PRO A 215 -7.82 4.81 9.45
C PRO A 215 -6.51 4.96 8.67
N TRP A 216 -5.83 3.84 8.46
CA TRP A 216 -4.62 3.78 7.63
C TRP A 216 -4.94 3.14 6.28
N GLY A 217 -4.52 1.89 6.07
CA GLY A 217 -4.73 1.22 4.80
C GLY A 217 -6.21 0.99 4.47
N VAL A 218 -6.57 1.22 3.21
CA VAL A 218 -7.91 1.00 2.68
C VAL A 218 -7.88 0.07 1.47
N ALA A 219 -8.87 -0.81 1.38
CA ALA A 219 -9.12 -1.62 0.19
C ALA A 219 -10.61 -1.73 -0.09
N VAL A 220 -10.97 -1.96 -1.36
CA VAL A 220 -12.37 -2.09 -1.80
C VAL A 220 -12.55 -3.42 -2.50
N ASP A 221 -13.53 -4.21 -2.08
CA ASP A 221 -13.85 -5.46 -2.76
C ASP A 221 -14.72 -5.25 -4.00
N VAL A 222 -14.89 -6.31 -4.80
CA VAL A 222 -15.70 -6.28 -6.04
C VAL A 222 -17.18 -5.96 -5.83
N SER A 223 -17.68 -6.05 -4.60
CA SER A 223 -19.05 -5.66 -4.24
C SER A 223 -19.17 -4.18 -3.83
N GLY A 224 -18.04 -3.50 -3.64
CA GLY A 224 -17.95 -2.12 -3.17
C GLY A 224 -17.86 -2.00 -1.65
N ALA A 225 -17.65 -3.10 -0.91
CA ALA A 225 -17.40 -3.02 0.53
C ALA A 225 -15.99 -2.50 0.78
N ILE A 226 -15.87 -1.61 1.76
CA ILE A 226 -14.64 -0.89 2.10
C ILE A 226 -14.03 -1.53 3.33
N TYR A 227 -12.78 -1.95 3.22
CA TYR A 227 -11.98 -2.52 4.30
C TYR A 227 -10.99 -1.47 4.75
N VAL A 228 -10.91 -1.26 6.06
CA VAL A 228 -10.07 -0.21 6.64
C VAL A 228 -9.33 -0.80 7.82
N VAL A 229 -8.00 -0.69 7.84
CA VAL A 229 -7.24 -1.01 9.04
C VAL A 229 -7.19 0.21 9.95
N ASP A 230 -7.44 -0.03 11.24
CA ASP A 230 -7.30 0.96 12.29
C ASP A 230 -6.00 0.69 13.04
N PHE A 231 -5.03 1.60 12.86
CA PHE A 231 -3.66 1.45 13.31
C PHE A 231 -3.56 1.39 14.83
N ASP A 232 -4.31 2.24 15.54
CA ASP A 232 -4.29 2.33 17.00
C ASP A 232 -5.20 1.29 17.68
N ALA A 233 -6.35 0.98 17.08
CA ALA A 233 -7.30 0.02 17.68
C ALA A 233 -6.97 -1.45 17.40
N PHE A 234 -5.92 -1.71 16.62
CA PHE A 234 -5.48 -3.02 16.11
C PHE A 234 -6.69 -3.78 15.55
N ALA A 235 -7.34 -3.17 14.57
CA ALA A 235 -8.59 -3.69 14.05
C ALA A 235 -8.67 -3.59 12.52
N LEU A 236 -9.48 -4.47 11.95
CA LEU A 236 -9.96 -4.35 10.59
C LEU A 236 -11.46 -4.06 10.65
N TYR A 237 -11.87 -2.95 10.04
CA TYR A 237 -13.26 -2.59 9.83
C TYR A 237 -13.69 -2.93 8.41
N ARG A 238 -14.96 -3.29 8.25
CA ARG A 238 -15.64 -3.41 6.96
C ARG A 238 -16.87 -2.53 6.97
N PHE A 239 -16.91 -1.56 6.07
CA PHE A 239 -18.08 -0.73 5.79
C PHE A 239 -18.75 -1.24 4.51
N ASP A 240 -20.06 -1.43 4.54
CA ASP A 240 -20.84 -1.88 3.39
C ASP A 240 -21.80 -0.76 2.95
N PRO A 241 -21.45 0.02 1.90
CA PRO A 241 -22.26 1.14 1.44
C PRO A 241 -23.67 0.73 0.97
N SER A 242 -23.89 -0.55 0.64
CA SER A 242 -25.17 -1.03 0.12
C SER A 242 -26.25 -1.19 1.19
N ASN A 243 -25.85 -1.33 2.45
CA ASN A 243 -26.73 -1.61 3.58
C ASN A 243 -26.33 -0.88 4.87
N GLU A 244 -25.35 0.02 4.80
CA GLU A 244 -24.81 0.81 5.92
C GLU A 244 -24.22 -0.04 7.06
N ALA A 245 -23.95 -1.34 6.81
CA ALA A 245 -23.36 -2.20 7.83
C ALA A 245 -21.91 -1.78 8.11
N ARG A 246 -21.55 -1.88 9.40
CA ARG A 246 -20.20 -1.67 9.91
C ARG A 246 -19.83 -2.86 10.77
N ASP A 247 -18.91 -3.67 10.27
CA ASP A 247 -18.37 -4.83 10.97
C ASP A 247 -16.94 -4.56 11.44
N ARG A 248 -16.50 -5.24 12.51
CA ARG A 248 -15.15 -5.10 13.09
C ARG A 248 -14.60 -6.45 13.51
N VAL A 249 -13.32 -6.67 13.23
CA VAL A 249 -12.54 -7.78 13.78
C VAL A 249 -11.25 -7.26 14.40
N GLY A 250 -10.85 -7.84 15.55
CA GLY A 250 -9.59 -7.51 16.20
C GLY A 250 -8.41 -8.21 15.53
N LEU A 251 -7.28 -7.53 15.49
CA LEU A 251 -6.01 -7.99 14.93
C LEU A 251 -4.97 -8.17 16.03
N PRO A 252 -3.95 -9.01 15.83
CA PRO A 252 -2.96 -9.35 16.85
C PRO A 252 -1.89 -8.27 17.09
N GLY A 253 -1.86 -7.23 16.27
CA GLY A 253 -0.97 -6.09 16.43
C GLY A 253 -1.30 -4.96 15.45
N GLN A 254 -0.42 -3.95 15.41
CA GLN A 254 -0.58 -2.71 14.65
C GLN A 254 -0.65 -2.97 13.15
N PRO A 255 -1.83 -2.88 12.51
CA PRO A 255 -1.92 -3.07 11.06
C PRO A 255 -1.41 -1.84 10.31
N GLN A 256 -0.80 -2.03 9.15
CA GLN A 256 -0.38 -0.92 8.27
C GLN A 256 -1.28 -0.83 7.04
N HIS A 257 -1.44 -1.94 6.33
CA HIS A 257 -2.25 -2.02 5.13
C HIS A 257 -3.02 -3.35 5.07
N ALA A 258 -4.13 -3.36 4.34
CA ALA A 258 -4.87 -4.58 4.03
C ALA A 258 -5.14 -4.70 2.52
N ALA A 259 -4.74 -5.82 1.93
CA ALA A 259 -5.00 -6.13 0.52
C ALA A 259 -5.99 -7.29 0.39
N LEU A 260 -6.76 -7.28 -0.70
CA LEU A 260 -7.79 -8.26 -0.98
C LEU A 260 -7.37 -9.20 -2.11
N GLY A 261 -7.37 -10.49 -1.82
CA GLY A 261 -7.11 -11.53 -2.81
C GLY A 261 -8.31 -11.81 -3.70
N ALA A 262 -8.04 -12.15 -4.96
CA ALA A 262 -9.07 -12.68 -5.86
C ALA A 262 -9.67 -14.03 -5.38
N ASP A 263 -9.01 -14.69 -4.43
CA ASP A 263 -9.48 -15.89 -3.73
C ASP A 263 -10.44 -15.58 -2.57
N GLY A 264 -10.74 -14.30 -2.31
CA GLY A 264 -11.61 -13.84 -1.23
C GLY A 264 -10.91 -13.73 0.12
N ARG A 265 -9.58 -13.87 0.16
CA ARG A 265 -8.80 -13.67 1.37
C ARG A 265 -8.46 -12.20 1.60
N ILE A 266 -8.18 -11.89 2.85
CA ILE A 266 -7.70 -10.58 3.28
C ILE A 266 -6.28 -10.77 3.82
N TYR A 267 -5.36 -9.94 3.34
CA TYR A 267 -3.95 -9.98 3.69
C TYR A 267 -3.60 -8.70 4.42
N VAL A 268 -2.94 -8.80 5.57
CA VAL A 268 -2.69 -7.64 6.43
C VAL A 268 -1.21 -7.57 6.77
N SER A 269 -0.58 -6.43 6.53
CA SER A 269 0.77 -6.13 7.00
C SER A 269 0.73 -5.55 8.42
N PHE A 270 1.71 -5.88 9.26
CA PHE A 270 1.77 -5.41 10.64
C PHE A 270 3.09 -4.69 10.97
N LEU A 271 2.99 -3.50 11.55
CA LEU A 271 4.12 -2.80 12.15
C LEU A 271 4.64 -3.57 13.37
N ASN A 272 5.91 -3.36 13.70
CA ASN A 272 6.66 -3.77 14.90
C ASN A 272 5.93 -4.61 15.97
N GLY A 273 6.57 -5.69 16.42
CA GLY A 273 6.10 -6.52 17.53
C GLY A 273 5.25 -7.73 17.12
N SER A 274 4.64 -7.69 15.93
CA SER A 274 4.02 -8.88 15.30
C SER A 274 4.89 -9.51 14.22
N HIS A 275 5.72 -8.69 13.54
CA HIS A 275 6.71 -9.10 12.54
C HIS A 275 6.19 -10.07 11.48
N ALA A 276 4.91 -9.94 11.14
CA ALA A 276 4.17 -10.96 10.42
C ALA A 276 3.32 -10.38 9.31
N LEU A 277 3.02 -11.25 8.35
CA LEU A 277 1.93 -11.11 7.41
C LEU A 277 0.73 -11.89 7.95
N GLY A 278 -0.42 -11.24 8.08
CA GLY A 278 -1.69 -11.87 8.42
C GLY A 278 -2.47 -12.32 7.20
N VAL A 279 -3.13 -13.47 7.28
CA VAL A 279 -4.04 -13.97 6.25
C VAL A 279 -5.35 -14.41 6.89
N MET A 280 -6.46 -13.83 6.41
CA MET A 280 -7.82 -14.17 6.82
C MET A 280 -8.58 -14.83 5.67
N ASP A 281 -9.25 -15.96 5.93
CA ASP A 281 -10.15 -16.63 4.97
C ASP A 281 -11.53 -15.92 4.88
N GLY A 282 -11.48 -14.61 4.62
CA GLY A 282 -12.64 -13.71 4.59
C GLY A 282 -12.87 -12.98 5.93
N PHE A 283 -13.67 -11.91 5.89
CA PHE A 283 -13.86 -11.00 7.04
C PHE A 283 -14.46 -11.69 8.28
N ALA A 284 -15.39 -12.62 8.06
CA ALA A 284 -16.05 -13.38 9.13
C ALA A 284 -15.19 -14.56 9.64
N ALA A 285 -14.00 -14.78 9.10
CA ALA A 285 -13.13 -15.85 9.56
C ALA A 285 -12.65 -15.57 10.98
N ALA A 286 -12.86 -16.51 11.89
CA ALA A 286 -12.36 -16.45 13.26
C ALA A 286 -10.84 -16.66 13.37
N THR A 287 -10.18 -17.01 12.27
CA THR A 287 -8.78 -17.40 12.25
C THR A 287 -8.00 -16.46 11.36
N LEU A 288 -7.04 -15.75 11.95
CA LEU A 288 -5.96 -15.06 11.27
C LEU A 288 -4.72 -15.96 11.36
N THR A 289 -4.15 -16.32 10.21
CA THR A 289 -2.86 -17.03 10.16
C THR A 289 -1.76 -16.01 9.98
N THR A 290 -0.76 -16.01 10.87
CA THR A 290 0.40 -15.12 10.80
C THR A 290 1.61 -15.86 10.24
N TYR A 291 2.33 -15.23 9.31
CA TYR A 291 3.53 -15.74 8.67
C TYR A 291 4.72 -14.85 9.00
N THR A 292 5.88 -15.44 9.24
CA THR A 292 7.17 -14.74 9.35
C THR A 292 7.98 -14.92 8.06
N GLY A 293 9.09 -14.19 7.96
CA GLY A 293 10.01 -14.23 6.83
C GLY A 293 10.82 -15.52 6.72
N PRO A 294 11.74 -15.58 5.74
CA PRO A 294 12.61 -16.73 5.54
C PRO A 294 13.34 -17.14 6.82
N ASP A 295 13.55 -18.45 7.00
CA ASP A 295 14.22 -19.03 8.17
C ASP A 295 13.53 -18.72 9.53
N ASP A 296 12.21 -18.51 9.50
CA ASP A 296 11.36 -18.11 10.63
C ASP A 296 11.70 -16.73 11.21
N GLU A 297 12.47 -15.91 10.49
CA GLU A 297 12.85 -14.57 10.93
C GLU A 297 11.71 -13.55 10.73
N PRO A 298 11.48 -12.64 11.68
CA PRO A 298 10.62 -11.47 11.54
C PRO A 298 10.65 -10.72 10.19
N PHE A 299 9.49 -10.35 9.63
CA PHE A 299 9.48 -9.21 8.70
C PHE A 299 9.86 -7.94 9.46
N ILE A 300 10.75 -7.15 8.86
CA ILE A 300 11.15 -5.84 9.38
C ILE A 300 10.23 -4.80 8.73
N ASN A 301 9.40 -4.15 9.55
CA ASN A 301 8.50 -3.04 9.16
C ASN A 301 7.75 -3.23 7.82
N PRO A 302 6.94 -4.30 7.66
CA PRO A 302 6.12 -4.42 6.47
C PRO A 302 5.04 -3.33 6.49
N CYS A 303 5.12 -2.41 5.53
CA CYS A 303 4.29 -1.20 5.51
C CYS A 303 3.19 -1.22 4.43
N GLY A 304 3.36 -1.99 3.35
CA GLY A 304 2.30 -2.22 2.36
C GLY A 304 2.37 -3.61 1.75
N ILE A 305 1.28 -4.00 1.10
CA ILE A 305 1.11 -5.36 0.57
C ILE A 305 0.30 -5.36 -0.72
N ALA A 306 0.86 -5.99 -1.75
CA ALA A 306 0.17 -6.25 -3.02
C ALA A 306 -0.09 -7.75 -3.18
N VAL A 307 -1.25 -8.12 -3.73
CA VAL A 307 -1.56 -9.51 -4.08
C VAL A 307 -2.09 -9.63 -5.50
N ARG A 308 -1.74 -10.75 -6.17
CA ARG A 308 -2.07 -11.08 -7.56
C ARG A 308 -2.51 -12.54 -7.69
#